data_AF-A0A0P7BA34-F1
#
_entry.id   AF-A0A0P7BA34-F1
#
_cell.length_a   1.000
_cell.length_b   1.000
_cell.length_c   1.000
_cell.angle_alpha   90.00
_cell.angle_beta   90.00
_cell.angle_gamma   90.00
#
_symmetry.space_group_name_H-M   'P 1'
#
loop_
_entity.id
_entity.type
_entity.pdbx_description
1 polymer ?
#
loop_
_entity_poly.entity_id
_entity_poly.type
_entity_poly.pdbx_seq_one_letter_code
_entity_poly.pdbx_strand_id
1 'polypeptide(L)'
;MDEVQQQMARANVAEPYKHLALSSPDEIRLLHLLPGKHDDEIRMQISHVLLKQPEKQAETRLSRSELQETVSPGSEVFETPEGRYLFCYDPEDDSNSSSAEDSSEDSGEGDEFYTMWTHPDPKMDPSLYVLPPDSEIWAREPSFDCLSYVWGSQDDPVPAFVESTAGETIGSLKLGQNLAAALRQSYLS
;
A
#
# COMPACT_ATOMS: atom_id res chain seq x y z
N MET A 1 -16.77 -28.85 -44.74
CA MET A 1 -15.88 -28.91 -43.54
C MET A 1 -14.97 -27.69 -43.46
N ASP A 2 -15.23 -26.60 -44.21
CA ASP A 2 -14.30 -25.45 -44.29
C ASP A 2 -14.73 -24.19 -43.51
N GLU A 3 -15.99 -24.07 -43.06
CA GLU A 3 -16.42 -22.87 -42.33
C GLU A 3 -15.88 -22.79 -40.89
N VAL A 4 -15.72 -23.93 -40.21
CA VAL A 4 -15.18 -23.97 -38.84
C VAL A 4 -13.67 -23.67 -38.83
N GLN A 5 -12.93 -24.09 -39.86
CA GLN A 5 -11.51 -23.75 -39.99
C GLN A 5 -11.31 -22.28 -40.38
N GLN A 6 -12.23 -21.71 -41.16
CA GLN A 6 -12.18 -20.29 -41.51
C GLN A 6 -12.60 -19.36 -40.35
N GLN A 7 -13.41 -19.88 -39.41
CA GLN A 7 -13.77 -19.17 -38.18
C GLN A 7 -12.68 -19.24 -37.11
N MET A 8 -11.86 -20.31 -37.09
CA MET A 8 -10.65 -20.39 -36.27
C MET A 8 -9.48 -19.55 -36.81
N ALA A 9 -9.46 -19.24 -38.12
CA ALA A 9 -8.44 -18.39 -38.73
C ALA A 9 -8.64 -16.87 -38.47
N ARG A 10 -9.74 -16.49 -37.82
CA ARG A 10 -10.06 -15.10 -37.43
C ARG A 10 -9.74 -14.77 -35.97
N ALA A 11 -9.08 -15.68 -35.25
CA ALA A 11 -8.39 -15.32 -34.02
C ALA A 11 -7.23 -14.38 -34.37
N ASN A 12 -7.56 -13.09 -34.42
CA ASN A 12 -6.71 -11.97 -34.78
C ASN A 12 -5.32 -12.13 -34.16
N VAL A 13 -4.33 -12.41 -35.00
CA VAL A 13 -2.91 -12.28 -34.66
C VAL A 13 -2.62 -10.78 -34.57
N ALA A 14 -3.18 -10.13 -33.56
CA ALA A 14 -2.80 -8.77 -33.24
C ALA A 14 -1.32 -8.82 -32.85
N GLU A 15 -0.49 -8.07 -33.58
CA GLU A 15 0.94 -7.97 -33.31
C GLU A 15 1.20 -7.68 -31.82
N PRO A 16 2.28 -8.22 -31.23
CA PRO A 16 2.61 -7.94 -29.85
C PRO A 16 2.66 -6.43 -29.59
N TYR A 17 1.99 -5.97 -28.55
CA TYR A 17 1.99 -4.56 -28.17
C TYR A 17 3.43 -4.11 -27.89
N LYS A 18 3.83 -3.00 -28.51
CA LYS A 18 5.17 -2.43 -28.34
C LYS A 18 5.13 -1.34 -27.28
N HIS A 19 5.84 -1.55 -26.19
CA HIS A 19 5.97 -0.57 -25.13
C HIS A 19 6.69 0.69 -25.64
N LEU A 20 6.04 1.84 -25.47
CA LEU A 20 6.68 3.15 -25.67
C LEU A 20 7.54 3.50 -24.47
N ALA A 21 8.71 4.09 -24.70
CA ALA A 21 9.55 4.60 -23.62
C ALA A 21 8.80 5.64 -22.79
N LEU A 22 9.05 5.66 -21.48
CA LEU A 22 8.58 6.73 -20.61
C LEU A 22 9.44 7.97 -20.85
N SER A 23 8.82 9.14 -20.88
CA SER A 23 9.48 10.42 -21.16
C SER A 23 10.20 10.98 -19.93
N SER A 24 9.82 10.53 -18.72
CA SER A 24 10.40 10.97 -17.44
C SER A 24 10.32 9.87 -16.37
N PRO A 25 11.11 9.93 -15.29
CA PRO A 25 11.06 8.96 -14.20
C PRO A 25 9.75 9.00 -13.40
N ASP A 26 9.05 10.14 -13.41
CA ASP A 26 7.77 10.32 -12.71
C ASP A 26 6.58 9.90 -13.60
N GLU A 27 6.82 9.43 -14.82
CA GLU A 27 5.76 8.98 -15.72
C GLU A 27 5.44 7.50 -15.46
N ILE A 28 4.15 7.19 -15.30
CA ILE A 28 3.64 5.83 -15.11
C ILE A 28 2.66 5.47 -16.22
N ARG A 29 2.44 4.17 -16.43
CA ARG A 29 1.41 3.65 -17.33
C ARG A 29 0.19 3.25 -16.52
N LEU A 30 -0.96 3.80 -16.88
CA LEU A 30 -2.26 3.35 -16.41
C LEU A 30 -2.90 2.48 -17.46
N LEU A 31 -3.44 1.36 -17.01
CA LEU A 31 -4.16 0.39 -17.81
C LEU A 31 -5.64 0.49 -17.45
N HIS A 32 -6.46 0.86 -18.42
CA HIS A 32 -7.91 0.99 -18.29
C HIS A 32 -8.55 -0.27 -18.87
N LEU A 33 -9.16 -1.10 -18.02
CA LEU A 33 -9.89 -2.27 -18.47
C LEU A 33 -11.21 -1.82 -19.12
N LEU A 34 -11.45 -2.22 -20.36
CA LEU A 34 -12.66 -1.86 -21.09
C LEU A 34 -13.81 -2.81 -20.73
N PRO A 35 -15.05 -2.32 -20.55
CA PRO A 35 -16.17 -3.17 -20.13
C PRO A 35 -16.38 -4.41 -21.01
N GLY A 36 -16.69 -5.53 -20.38
CA GLY A 36 -17.00 -6.79 -21.05
C GLY A 36 -17.73 -7.75 -20.11
N LYS A 37 -18.10 -8.93 -20.63
CA LYS A 37 -18.61 -10.05 -19.83
C LYS A 37 -17.46 -10.93 -19.36
N HIS A 38 -17.74 -11.77 -18.37
CA HIS A 38 -16.75 -12.68 -17.77
C HIS A 38 -15.95 -13.50 -18.80
N ASP A 39 -16.61 -14.03 -19.83
CA ASP A 39 -15.97 -14.90 -20.82
C ASP A 39 -15.51 -14.16 -22.09
N ASP A 40 -15.67 -12.83 -22.13
CA ASP A 40 -15.24 -12.03 -23.28
C ASP A 40 -13.70 -11.93 -23.33
N GLU A 41 -13.21 -11.54 -24.50
CA GLU A 41 -11.82 -11.14 -24.67
C GLU A 41 -11.49 -9.96 -23.75
N ILE A 42 -10.34 -10.04 -23.09
CA ILE A 42 -9.88 -8.94 -22.23
C ILE A 42 -9.42 -7.80 -23.13
N ARG A 43 -10.06 -6.64 -23.01
CA ARG A 43 -9.74 -5.43 -23.77
C ARG A 43 -9.33 -4.31 -22.83
N MET A 44 -8.35 -3.50 -23.23
CA MET A 44 -7.80 -2.46 -22.38
C MET A 44 -7.24 -1.29 -23.18
N GLN A 45 -7.13 -0.13 -22.55
CA GLN A 45 -6.39 1.02 -23.06
C GLN A 45 -5.19 1.30 -22.15
N ILE A 46 -4.08 1.77 -22.74
CA ILE A 46 -2.89 2.17 -22.00
C ILE A 46 -2.70 3.68 -22.17
N SER A 47 -2.66 4.40 -21.05
CA SER A 47 -2.37 5.84 -21.00
C SER A 47 -1.14 6.10 -20.16
N HIS A 48 -0.38 7.14 -20.50
CA HIS A 48 0.77 7.58 -19.72
C HIS A 48 0.40 8.83 -18.93
N VAL A 49 0.74 8.87 -17.64
CA VAL A 49 0.44 10.00 -16.75
C VAL A 49 1.62 10.29 -15.82
N LEU A 50 1.74 11.53 -15.36
CA LEU A 50 2.72 11.90 -14.33
C LEU A 50 2.20 11.54 -12.94
N LEU A 51 3.01 10.82 -12.18
CA LEU A 51 2.80 10.52 -10.77
C LEU A 51 3.21 11.73 -9.93
N LYS A 52 2.25 12.62 -9.67
CA LYS A 52 2.45 13.76 -8.78
C LYS A 52 2.47 13.27 -7.33
N GLN A 53 3.57 13.50 -6.62
CA GLN A 53 3.57 13.32 -5.17
C GLN A 53 2.58 14.31 -4.55
N PRO A 54 1.73 13.87 -3.60
CA PRO A 54 0.93 14.78 -2.79
C PRO A 54 1.82 15.83 -2.14
N GLU A 55 1.34 17.07 -2.08
CA GLU A 55 2.04 18.11 -1.34
C GLU A 55 2.01 17.75 0.15
N LYS A 56 3.18 17.56 0.76
CA LYS A 56 3.29 17.26 2.19
C LYS A 56 2.61 18.40 2.97
N GLN A 57 1.50 18.08 3.63
CA GLN A 57 0.83 19.06 4.49
C GLN A 57 1.78 19.50 5.61
N ALA A 58 1.70 20.78 5.99
CA ALA A 58 2.49 21.29 7.09
C ALA A 58 2.08 20.59 8.40
N GLU A 59 3.03 19.89 9.02
CA GLU A 59 2.80 19.22 10.30
C GLU A 59 2.83 20.26 11.42
N THR A 60 1.74 20.34 12.20
CA THR A 60 1.63 21.20 13.38
C THR A 60 2.08 20.51 14.67
N ARG A 61 2.39 19.21 14.58
CA ARG A 61 2.81 18.39 15.70
C ARG A 61 4.25 18.69 16.09
N LEU A 62 4.52 18.53 17.38
CA LEU A 62 5.88 18.49 17.89
C LEU A 62 6.60 17.27 17.31
N SER A 63 7.89 17.41 17.05
CA SER A 63 8.75 16.28 16.72
C SER A 63 8.90 15.33 17.91
N ARG A 64 9.33 14.09 17.65
CA ARG A 64 9.63 13.11 18.70
C ARG A 64 10.59 13.66 19.76
N SER A 65 11.61 14.41 19.33
CA SER A 65 12.60 14.99 20.26
C SER A 65 11.97 16.06 21.15
N GLU A 66 11.12 16.93 20.60
CA GLU A 66 10.44 17.97 21.38
C GLU A 66 9.43 17.34 22.35
N LEU A 67 8.72 16.27 21.96
CA LEU A 67 7.82 15.54 22.88
C LEU A 67 8.57 14.75 23.96
N GLN A 68 9.78 14.29 23.68
CA GLN A 68 10.61 13.64 24.68
C GLN A 68 10.99 14.62 25.81
N GLU A 69 11.07 15.92 25.52
CA GLU A 69 11.32 16.97 26.51
C GLU A 69 10.07 17.32 27.34
N THR A 70 8.86 16.93 26.91
CA THR A 70 7.62 17.22 27.65
C THR A 70 7.21 16.13 28.64
N VAL A 71 7.81 14.94 28.54
CA VAL A 71 7.55 13.83 29.47
C VAL A 71 8.47 13.86 30.68
N SER A 72 8.09 13.18 31.76
CA SER A 72 8.89 13.15 32.99
C SER A 72 10.18 12.34 32.82
N PRO A 73 11.22 12.59 33.63
CA PRO A 73 12.39 11.71 33.70
C PRO A 73 11.97 10.25 33.92
N GLY A 74 12.65 9.30 33.26
CA GLY A 74 12.28 7.87 33.26
C GLY A 74 11.17 7.49 32.26
N SER A 75 10.56 8.46 31.58
CA SER A 75 9.61 8.19 30.49
C SER A 75 10.27 8.28 29.12
N GLU A 76 9.82 7.45 28.18
CA GLU A 76 10.30 7.43 26.81
C GLU A 76 9.17 7.70 25.80
N VAL A 77 9.51 8.33 24.67
CA VAL A 77 8.61 8.58 23.55
C VAL A 77 9.14 7.89 22.30
N PHE A 78 8.34 7.01 21.72
CA PHE A 78 8.61 6.32 20.47
C PHE A 78 7.69 6.82 19.36
N GLU A 79 8.18 6.78 18.12
CA GLU A 79 7.37 7.06 16.92
C GLU A 79 7.23 5.78 16.11
N THR A 80 6.00 5.39 15.81
CA THR A 80 5.71 4.20 14.98
C THR A 80 6.00 4.49 13.50
N PRO A 81 6.16 3.46 12.65
CA PRO A 81 6.31 3.67 11.20
C PRO A 81 5.18 4.47 10.56
N GLU A 82 4.02 4.50 11.21
CA GLU A 82 2.84 5.24 10.77
C GLU A 82 2.75 6.64 11.37
N GLY A 83 3.82 7.12 12.03
CA GLY A 83 3.92 8.48 12.56
C GLY A 83 3.09 8.71 13.82
N ARG A 84 2.65 7.68 14.55
CA ARG A 84 1.98 7.86 15.86
C ARG A 84 3.00 7.83 16.98
N TYR A 85 2.78 8.61 18.03
CA TYR A 85 3.61 8.56 19.23
C TYR A 85 3.10 7.54 20.24
N LEU A 86 4.03 6.79 20.83
CA LEU A 86 3.80 5.87 21.93
C LEU A 86 4.60 6.35 23.14
N PHE A 87 3.90 6.59 24.24
CA PHE A 87 4.47 7.02 25.52
C PHE A 87 4.69 5.80 26.40
N CYS A 88 5.85 5.77 27.02
CA CYS A 88 6.38 4.64 27.75
C CYS A 88 6.82 5.13 29.12
N TYR A 89 6.35 4.48 30.20
CA TYR A 89 6.64 4.86 31.57
C TYR A 89 7.10 3.65 32.37
N ASP A 90 8.23 3.82 33.06
CA ASP A 90 8.75 2.89 34.05
C ASP A 90 8.58 3.50 35.45
N PRO A 91 7.75 2.91 36.33
CA PRO A 91 7.55 3.41 37.69
C PRO A 91 8.76 3.18 38.62
N GLU A 92 9.73 2.35 38.27
CA GLU A 92 10.86 1.99 39.15
C GLU A 92 12.13 2.85 38.93
N ASP A 93 12.15 3.72 37.91
CA ASP A 93 13.28 4.63 37.62
C ASP A 93 13.27 5.94 38.46
N ASP A 94 12.71 5.88 39.67
CA ASP A 94 12.94 6.90 40.69
C ASP A 94 14.34 6.69 41.30
N SER A 95 15.35 7.21 40.60
CA SER A 95 16.77 7.33 40.98
C SER A 95 17.12 7.35 42.49
N ASN A 96 17.03 6.19 43.15
CA ASN A 96 17.82 5.81 44.32
C ASN A 96 17.78 4.29 44.61
N SER A 97 18.05 3.43 43.61
CA SER A 97 18.43 2.04 43.90
C SER A 97 19.95 1.95 44.05
N SER A 98 20.43 2.27 45.25
CA SER A 98 21.76 1.86 45.70
C SER A 98 21.61 0.61 46.57
N SER A 99 21.90 -0.57 46.03
CA SER A 99 22.71 -1.62 46.65
C SER A 99 22.55 -2.92 45.88
N ALA A 100 23.69 -3.52 45.56
CA ALA A 100 23.79 -4.87 45.05
C ALA A 100 23.38 -5.85 46.14
N GLU A 101 22.44 -6.76 45.88
CA GLU A 101 22.42 -8.09 46.51
C GLU A 101 21.94 -9.18 45.53
N ASP A 102 22.49 -10.35 45.78
CA ASP A 102 22.54 -11.58 45.02
C ASP A 102 21.32 -12.48 45.33
N SER A 103 20.96 -13.34 44.36
CA SER A 103 20.19 -14.58 44.49
C SER A 103 18.67 -14.52 44.79
N SER A 104 17.84 -14.93 43.82
CA SER A 104 17.10 -16.21 43.85
C SER A 104 16.16 -16.37 42.64
N GLU A 105 16.00 -17.61 42.19
CA GLU A 105 15.09 -18.05 41.13
C GLU A 105 13.62 -18.07 41.62
N ASP A 106 12.68 -17.93 40.67
CA ASP A 106 11.25 -18.28 40.76
C ASP A 106 10.27 -17.22 41.31
N SER A 107 9.75 -16.37 40.42
CA SER A 107 8.31 -16.07 40.22
C SER A 107 8.18 -14.95 39.19
N GLY A 108 7.43 -15.19 38.10
CA GLY A 108 7.25 -14.20 37.03
C GLY A 108 6.41 -13.01 37.45
N GLU A 109 7.06 -11.90 37.79
CA GLU A 109 6.54 -10.53 37.71
C GLU A 109 7.62 -9.73 36.99
N GLY A 110 7.43 -9.52 35.69
CA GLY A 110 8.34 -8.72 34.89
C GLY A 110 8.12 -7.24 35.17
N ASP A 111 9.20 -6.46 35.15
CA ASP A 111 9.20 -4.99 35.19
C ASP A 111 7.94 -4.43 34.52
N GLU A 112 7.09 -3.79 35.30
CA GLU A 112 5.75 -3.40 34.88
C GLU A 112 5.83 -2.10 34.07
N PHE A 113 6.28 -2.23 32.82
CA PHE A 113 6.40 -1.11 31.90
C PHE A 113 5.06 -0.77 31.26
N TYR A 114 4.63 0.48 31.42
CA TYR A 114 3.34 0.97 30.93
C TYR A 114 3.48 1.65 29.58
N THR A 115 2.64 1.27 28.62
CA THR A 115 2.57 1.91 27.30
C THR A 115 1.22 2.58 27.09
N MET A 116 1.24 3.83 26.60
CA MET A 116 0.06 4.67 26.44
C MET A 116 0.11 5.43 25.11
N TRP A 117 -1.04 5.58 24.46
CA TRP A 117 -1.18 6.40 23.24
C TRP A 117 -1.46 7.87 23.54
N THR A 118 -1.70 8.20 24.80
CA THR A 118 -2.01 9.55 25.30
C THR A 118 -0.86 10.06 26.13
N HIS A 119 -0.57 11.35 26.01
CA HIS A 119 0.47 12.00 26.82
C HIS A 119 0.16 11.87 28.32
N PRO A 120 1.15 11.58 29.19
CA PRO A 120 0.94 11.38 30.62
C PRO A 120 0.50 12.67 31.36
N ASP A 121 0.89 13.85 30.88
CA ASP A 121 0.31 15.13 31.35
C ASP A 121 -1.05 15.40 30.69
N PRO A 122 -2.17 15.40 31.44
CA PRO A 122 -3.51 15.66 30.90
C PRO A 122 -3.73 17.10 30.41
N LYS A 123 -2.82 18.04 30.70
CA LYS A 123 -2.91 19.43 30.22
C LYS A 123 -2.29 19.61 28.83
N MET A 124 -1.56 18.61 28.35
CA MET A 124 -0.94 18.66 27.02
C MET A 124 -2.03 18.65 25.95
N ASP A 125 -1.98 19.62 25.04
CA ASP A 125 -2.93 19.68 23.93
C ASP A 125 -2.71 18.46 23.00
N PRO A 126 -3.73 17.60 22.80
CA PRO A 126 -3.65 16.48 21.88
C PRO A 126 -3.23 16.86 20.46
N SER A 127 -3.53 18.08 19.99
CA SER A 127 -3.15 18.51 18.64
C SER A 127 -1.64 18.53 18.39
N LEU A 128 -0.83 18.57 19.46
CA LEU A 128 0.63 18.59 19.41
C LEU A 128 1.26 17.20 19.21
N TYR A 129 0.53 16.12 19.49
CA TYR A 129 1.09 14.76 19.44
C TYR A 129 0.17 13.71 18.78
N VAL A 130 -1.14 13.93 18.72
CA VAL A 130 -2.09 13.03 18.05
C VAL A 130 -1.98 13.23 16.55
N LEU A 131 -1.77 12.13 15.82
CA LEU A 131 -1.79 12.14 14.37
C LEU A 131 -3.20 12.53 13.88
N PRO A 132 -3.36 13.61 13.09
CA PRO A 132 -4.66 13.97 12.55
C PRO A 132 -5.31 12.82 11.78
N PRO A 133 -6.64 12.63 11.84
CA PRO A 133 -7.34 11.62 11.05
C PRO A 133 -7.07 11.75 9.53
N ASP A 134 -6.86 12.98 9.08
CA ASP A 134 -6.57 13.33 7.69
C ASP A 134 -5.09 13.16 7.31
N SER A 135 -4.26 12.64 8.23
CA SER A 135 -2.88 12.28 7.92
C SER A 135 -2.87 11.25 6.79
N GLU A 136 -2.12 11.57 5.74
CA GLU A 136 -2.10 10.85 4.45
C GLU A 136 -1.77 9.35 4.58
N ILE A 137 -1.30 8.89 5.74
CA ILE A 137 -0.91 7.51 6.01
C ILE A 137 -2.13 6.59 6.10
N TRP A 138 -3.28 7.07 6.61
CA TRP A 138 -4.49 6.25 6.78
C TRP A 138 -5.77 6.89 6.24
N ALA A 139 -5.75 8.17 5.87
CA ALA A 139 -6.92 8.90 5.36
C ALA A 139 -7.46 8.40 4.00
N ARG A 140 -6.80 7.42 3.38
CA ARG A 140 -7.33 6.70 2.23
C ARG A 140 -7.75 5.32 2.72
N GLU A 141 -9.04 5.15 3.02
CA GLU A 141 -9.66 3.85 2.80
C GLU A 141 -9.24 3.43 1.38
N PRO A 142 -8.49 2.35 1.20
CA PRO A 142 -8.11 1.95 -0.14
C PRO A 142 -9.40 1.55 -0.85
N SER A 143 -9.94 2.44 -1.68
CA SER A 143 -11.05 2.15 -2.60
C SER A 143 -10.62 1.26 -3.76
N PHE A 144 -9.44 0.65 -3.65
CA PHE A 144 -8.76 -0.09 -4.69
C PHE A 144 -8.20 -1.37 -4.08
N ASP A 145 -8.55 -2.49 -4.68
CA ASP A 145 -7.93 -3.77 -4.37
C ASP A 145 -6.58 -3.91 -5.08
N CYS A 146 -5.57 -4.34 -4.34
CA CYS A 146 -4.26 -4.65 -4.91
C CYS A 146 -4.25 -6.11 -5.41
N LEU A 147 -4.03 -6.31 -6.72
CA LEU A 147 -3.83 -7.63 -7.31
C LEU A 147 -2.33 -7.95 -7.40
N SER A 148 -1.82 -8.82 -6.54
CA SER A 148 -0.47 -9.39 -6.67
C SER A 148 -0.53 -10.65 -7.55
N TYR A 149 -0.15 -10.52 -8.82
CA TYR A 149 -0.28 -11.61 -9.80
C TYR A 149 1.03 -12.36 -10.10
N VAL A 150 1.99 -12.35 -9.19
CA VAL A 150 3.29 -13.06 -9.39
C VAL A 150 3.15 -14.58 -9.49
N TRP A 151 1.97 -15.15 -9.22
CA TRP A 151 1.76 -16.59 -9.13
C TRP A 151 0.90 -17.04 -10.31
N GLY A 152 1.35 -18.00 -11.12
CA GLY A 152 0.61 -18.58 -12.24
C GLY A 152 1.52 -19.09 -13.36
N SER A 153 1.15 -20.18 -14.03
CA SER A 153 1.90 -20.70 -15.18
C SER A 153 1.84 -19.70 -16.35
N GLN A 154 2.99 -19.51 -17.01
CA GLN A 154 3.11 -18.73 -18.25
C GLN A 154 3.02 -19.62 -19.50
N ASP A 155 2.82 -20.92 -19.33
CA ASP A 155 2.86 -21.90 -20.41
C ASP A 155 1.59 -21.86 -21.29
N ASP A 156 0.49 -21.33 -20.74
CA ASP A 156 -0.79 -21.11 -21.44
C ASP A 156 -1.34 -19.71 -21.16
N PRO A 157 -0.75 -18.66 -21.76
CA PRO A 157 -1.13 -17.29 -21.51
C PRO A 157 -2.44 -16.93 -22.24
N VAL A 158 -3.27 -16.13 -21.59
CA VAL A 158 -4.50 -15.58 -22.14
C VAL A 158 -4.18 -14.28 -22.91
N PRO A 159 -4.63 -14.12 -24.16
CA PRO A 159 -4.44 -12.88 -24.90
C PRO A 159 -5.34 -11.78 -24.32
N ALA A 160 -4.77 -10.58 -24.22
CA ALA A 160 -5.51 -9.36 -23.97
C ALA A 160 -5.18 -8.32 -25.06
N PHE A 161 -6.19 -7.58 -25.50
CA PHE A 161 -6.09 -6.68 -26.64
C PHE A 161 -5.99 -5.23 -26.15
N VAL A 162 -4.99 -4.53 -26.65
CA VAL A 162 -4.81 -3.10 -26.39
C VAL A 162 -5.53 -2.33 -27.49
N GLU A 163 -6.44 -1.45 -27.10
CA GLU A 163 -7.16 -0.56 -27.98
C GLU A 163 -6.61 0.86 -27.90
N SER A 164 -6.69 1.57 -29.02
CA SER A 164 -6.50 3.02 -29.05
C SER A 164 -7.72 3.73 -28.45
N THR A 165 -7.58 5.02 -28.17
CA THR A 165 -8.71 5.88 -27.78
C THR A 165 -9.79 5.98 -28.87
N ALA A 166 -9.46 5.64 -30.12
CA ALA A 166 -10.39 5.56 -31.24
C ALA A 166 -11.10 4.19 -31.36
N GLY A 167 -10.79 3.22 -30.48
CA GLY A 167 -11.39 1.88 -30.47
C GLY A 167 -10.75 0.88 -31.44
N GLU A 168 -9.59 1.21 -32.02
CA GLU A 168 -8.84 0.29 -32.88
C GLU A 168 -7.90 -0.58 -32.06
N THR A 169 -7.84 -1.88 -32.32
CA THR A 169 -6.85 -2.77 -31.70
C THR A 169 -5.44 -2.46 -32.22
N ILE A 170 -4.56 -1.99 -31.34
CA ILE A 170 -3.18 -1.60 -31.65
C ILE A 170 -2.14 -2.66 -31.26
N GLY A 171 -2.54 -3.72 -30.55
CA GLY A 171 -1.69 -4.86 -30.27
C GLY A 171 -2.26 -5.81 -29.24
N SER A 172 -1.50 -6.86 -28.92
CA SER A 172 -1.85 -7.84 -27.89
C SER A 172 -0.79 -7.98 -26.81
N LEU A 173 -1.24 -8.29 -25.59
CA LEU A 173 -0.44 -8.68 -24.44
C LEU A 173 -0.78 -10.12 -24.06
N LYS A 174 0.22 -10.85 -23.56
CA LYS A 174 0.06 -12.21 -23.05
C LYS A 174 -0.04 -12.14 -21.53
N LEU A 175 -1.20 -12.46 -20.97
CA LEU A 175 -1.45 -12.47 -19.53
C LEU A 175 -1.34 -13.89 -18.98
N GLY A 176 -0.75 -14.06 -17.80
CA GLY A 176 -0.86 -15.32 -17.07
C GLY A 176 -2.31 -15.59 -16.66
N GLN A 177 -2.71 -16.86 -16.54
CA GLN A 177 -4.10 -17.24 -16.27
C GLN A 177 -4.67 -16.59 -15.00
N ASN A 178 -3.86 -16.45 -13.94
CA ASN A 178 -4.31 -15.86 -12.68
C ASN A 178 -4.62 -14.36 -12.82
N LEU A 179 -3.79 -13.61 -13.56
CA LEU A 179 -4.07 -12.21 -13.86
C LEU A 179 -5.34 -12.08 -14.72
N ALA A 180 -5.48 -12.93 -15.75
CA ALA A 180 -6.66 -12.93 -16.60
C ALA A 180 -7.95 -13.22 -15.83
N ALA A 181 -7.92 -14.19 -14.92
CA ALA A 181 -9.06 -14.52 -14.05
C ALA A 181 -9.42 -13.36 -13.11
N ALA A 182 -8.42 -12.72 -12.50
CA ALA A 182 -8.64 -11.57 -11.62
C ALA A 182 -9.26 -10.38 -12.36
N LEU A 183 -8.77 -10.06 -13.57
CA LEU A 183 -9.34 -9.00 -14.39
C LEU A 183 -10.79 -9.30 -14.83
N ARG A 184 -11.14 -10.57 -15.03
CA ARG A 184 -12.53 -10.95 -15.36
C ARG A 184 -13.48 -10.77 -14.18
N GLN A 185 -13.01 -10.98 -12.96
CA GLN A 185 -13.81 -10.75 -11.75
C GLN A 185 -14.09 -9.25 -11.52
N SER A 186 -13.19 -8.36 -11.94
CA SER A 186 -13.42 -6.91 -11.85
C SER A 186 -14.53 -6.36 -12.76
N TYR A 187 -15.09 -7.15 -13.67
CA TYR A 187 -16.29 -6.75 -14.45
C TYR A 187 -17.61 -6.89 -13.68
N LEU A 188 -17.58 -7.48 -12.47
CA LEU A 188 -18.78 -7.82 -11.70
C LEU A 188 -19.10 -6.82 -10.57
N SER A 189 -18.30 -5.77 -10.38
CA SER A 189 -18.52 -4.69 -9.40
C SER A 189 -19.10 -3.45 -10.06
#